data_AF-A0A9C6SXZ0-F1
#
_entry.id   AF-A0A9C6SXZ0-F1
#
_cell.length_a   1.000
_cell.length_b   1.000
_cell.length_c   1.000
_cell.angle_alpha   90.00
_cell.angle_beta   90.00
_cell.angle_gamma   90.00
#
_symmetry.space_group_name_H-M   'P 1'
#
loop_
_entity.id
_entity.type
_entity.pdbx_description
1 polymer ?
#
loop_
_entity_poly.entity_id
_entity_poly.type
_entity_poly.pdbx_seq_one_letter_code
_entity_poly.pdbx_strand_id
1 'polypeptide(L)'
;MTMQTVLASFFPPKGTAMEWNSKYNWQPIPVFSQELNEDTLLLVRTPCPRYYEALHEVYELPEVKAEIAPYLDMYKELASHTGLSFKEPEDVQSLYLTLLAEQEWGLDLPDWTKEYFPEKMQFLTEQSYVYNVYTPEMQKIKAGPFLKKMFDEMQQKRNATLKPDKRKLFIYTGHDSTVVNVLSGLKIWERQLPRYSVMALFELHKNKDTGDYWVEIYFRNNPKAPAQKLTVPGCDFQCPLDKLLELAKDVVPTEADANRCDAQNQQFTEPPLRGP
;
A
#
# COMPACT_ATOMS: atom_id res chain seq x y z
N MET A 1 -3.36 12.39 -10.19
CA MET A 1 -4.28 13.53 -9.96
C MET A 1 -4.72 13.67 -8.50
N THR A 2 -5.03 12.59 -7.78
CA THR A 2 -5.50 12.62 -6.37
C THR A 2 -4.72 13.56 -5.47
N MET A 3 -3.38 13.53 -5.50
CA MET A 3 -2.52 14.43 -4.74
C MET A 3 -2.86 15.92 -4.97
N GLN A 4 -3.10 16.33 -6.22
CA GLN A 4 -3.39 17.73 -6.54
C GLN A 4 -4.74 18.16 -5.94
N THR A 5 -5.75 17.29 -5.93
CA THR A 5 -7.05 17.56 -5.32
C THR A 5 -6.94 17.66 -3.80
N VAL A 6 -6.16 16.77 -3.17
CA VAL A 6 -5.86 16.83 -1.73
C VAL A 6 -5.19 18.16 -1.38
N LEU A 7 -4.13 18.53 -2.11
CA LEU A 7 -3.39 19.76 -1.88
C LEU A 7 -4.24 21.02 -2.09
N ALA A 8 -5.10 21.03 -3.11
CA ALA A 8 -6.05 22.12 -3.36
C ALA A 8 -7.03 22.33 -2.18
N SER A 9 -7.41 21.24 -1.49
CA SER A 9 -8.31 21.29 -0.35
C SER A 9 -7.59 21.62 0.97
N PHE A 10 -6.37 21.12 1.15
CA PHE A 10 -5.57 21.32 2.37
C PHE A 10 -4.97 22.73 2.47
N PHE A 11 -4.61 23.33 1.32
CA PHE A 11 -3.86 24.58 1.30
C PHE A 11 -4.55 25.66 0.43
N PRO A 12 -5.76 26.10 0.77
CA PRO A 12 -6.35 27.26 0.12
C PRO A 12 -5.49 28.51 0.38
N PRO A 13 -5.13 29.30 -0.66
CA PRO A 13 -4.25 30.47 -0.48
C PRO A 13 -4.93 31.72 0.09
N LYS A 14 -6.24 31.69 0.35
CA LYS A 14 -7.00 32.85 0.84
C LYS A 14 -6.34 33.51 2.06
N GLY A 15 -6.06 34.80 1.97
CA GLY A 15 -5.42 35.57 3.04
C GLY A 15 -3.93 35.32 3.21
N THR A 16 -3.28 34.67 2.23
CA THR A 16 -1.83 34.44 2.20
C THR A 16 -1.20 35.20 1.03
N ALA A 17 0.12 35.35 1.04
CA ALA A 17 0.87 35.93 -0.08
C ALA A 17 0.73 35.12 -1.39
N MET A 18 0.21 33.89 -1.32
CA MET A 18 -0.01 33.01 -2.47
C MET A 18 -1.42 33.16 -3.07
N GLU A 19 -2.21 34.15 -2.65
CA GLU A 19 -3.49 34.51 -3.29
C GLU A 19 -3.24 35.24 -4.62
N TRP A 20 -2.67 34.53 -5.59
CA TRP A 20 -2.21 35.08 -6.86
C TRP A 20 -3.36 35.40 -7.84
N ASN A 21 -4.56 34.84 -7.61
CA ASN A 21 -5.72 35.03 -8.46
C ASN A 21 -7.01 35.17 -7.66
N SER A 22 -7.67 36.33 -7.75
CA SER A 22 -8.90 36.64 -7.02
C SER A 22 -10.12 35.81 -7.44
N LYS A 23 -10.08 35.15 -8.61
CA LYS A 23 -11.14 34.25 -9.08
C LYS A 23 -10.95 32.81 -8.62
N TYR A 24 -9.74 32.41 -8.23
CA TYR A 24 -9.41 31.02 -7.90
C TYR A 24 -8.75 30.93 -6.53
N ASN A 25 -9.44 30.32 -5.58
CA ASN A 25 -8.88 29.96 -4.28
C ASN A 25 -8.01 28.69 -4.39
N TRP A 26 -6.95 28.75 -5.19
CA TRP A 26 -6.04 27.65 -5.47
C TRP A 26 -4.62 28.17 -5.66
N GLN A 27 -3.62 27.41 -5.20
CA GLN A 27 -2.21 27.71 -5.43
C GLN A 27 -1.48 26.50 -6.01
N PRO A 28 -0.48 26.72 -6.87
CA PRO A 28 0.35 25.64 -7.37
C PRO A 28 1.22 25.08 -6.23
N ILE A 29 1.13 23.77 -6.01
CA ILE A 29 2.03 23.04 -5.11
C ILE A 29 2.69 21.94 -5.93
N PRO A 30 4.03 21.88 -5.98
CA PRO A 30 4.73 20.89 -6.78
C PRO A 30 4.45 19.47 -6.27
N VAL A 31 4.15 18.58 -7.21
CA VAL A 31 3.99 17.13 -6.98
C VAL A 31 5.12 16.43 -7.72
N PHE A 32 5.86 15.60 -7.01
CA PHE A 32 6.97 14.82 -7.55
C PHE A 32 6.53 13.37 -7.73
N SER A 33 7.03 12.71 -8.77
CA SER A 33 6.75 11.31 -9.09
C SER A 33 7.98 10.65 -9.70
N GLN A 34 8.05 9.33 -9.59
CA GLN A 34 8.95 8.50 -10.39
C GLN A 34 8.15 7.94 -11.59
N GLU A 35 8.87 7.54 -12.65
CA GLU A 35 8.25 6.77 -13.72
C GLU A 35 7.79 5.41 -13.20
N LEU A 36 6.72 4.85 -13.78
CA LEU A 36 6.09 3.64 -13.26
C LEU A 36 7.05 2.45 -13.18
N ASN A 37 7.94 2.28 -14.16
CA ASN A 37 8.90 1.17 -14.20
C ASN A 37 10.18 1.43 -13.39
N GLU A 38 10.29 2.61 -12.78
CA GLU A 38 11.41 3.05 -11.95
C GLU A 38 10.98 3.33 -10.50
N ASP A 39 9.71 3.08 -10.16
CA ASP A 39 9.20 3.29 -8.81
C ASP A 39 9.89 2.33 -7.85
N THR A 40 10.72 2.88 -6.97
CA THR A 40 11.48 2.13 -5.96
C THR A 40 10.88 2.23 -4.57
N LEU A 41 9.74 2.93 -4.42
CA LEU A 41 9.22 3.38 -3.13
C LEU A 41 7.79 2.97 -2.85
N LEU A 42 6.84 3.27 -3.75
CA LEU A 42 5.40 3.14 -3.49
C LEU A 42 4.84 1.83 -4.04
N LEU A 43 5.09 1.53 -5.32
CA LEU A 43 4.73 0.24 -5.91
C LEU A 43 5.90 -0.76 -5.96
N VAL A 44 7.15 -0.26 -5.90
CA VAL A 44 8.38 -1.05 -6.01
C VAL A 44 8.34 -1.94 -7.28
N ARG A 45 8.39 -1.28 -8.44
CA ARG A 45 8.25 -1.87 -9.79
C ARG A 45 9.56 -2.01 -10.54
N THR A 46 10.68 -1.62 -9.94
CA THR A 46 11.99 -2.00 -10.47
C THR A 46 12.13 -3.52 -10.51
N PRO A 47 12.87 -4.08 -11.49
CA PRO A 47 13.07 -5.53 -11.62
C PRO A 47 13.47 -6.18 -10.29
N CYS A 48 12.73 -7.22 -9.92
CA CYS A 48 12.95 -7.95 -8.67
C CYS A 48 12.53 -9.41 -8.84
N PRO A 49 13.37 -10.26 -9.47
CA PRO A 49 13.00 -11.64 -9.78
C PRO A 49 12.74 -12.47 -8.52
N ARG A 50 13.45 -12.18 -7.41
CA ARG A 50 13.20 -12.83 -6.12
C ARG A 50 11.79 -12.65 -5.60
N TYR A 51 11.15 -11.49 -5.84
CA TYR A 51 9.78 -11.24 -5.39
C TYR A 51 8.80 -12.22 -6.03
N TYR A 52 8.91 -12.40 -7.34
CA TYR A 52 8.00 -13.27 -8.08
C TYR A 52 8.26 -14.75 -7.79
N GLU A 53 9.51 -15.16 -7.56
CA GLU A 53 9.81 -16.49 -7.01
C GLU A 53 9.12 -16.70 -5.66
N ALA A 54 9.31 -15.77 -4.72
CA ALA A 54 8.72 -15.86 -3.39
C ALA A 54 7.18 -15.89 -3.44
N LEU A 55 6.56 -15.12 -4.33
CA LEU A 55 5.12 -15.17 -4.55
C LEU A 55 4.66 -16.54 -5.08
N HIS A 56 5.38 -17.12 -6.04
CA HIS A 56 5.09 -18.47 -6.52
C HIS A 56 5.28 -19.53 -5.43
N GLU A 57 6.33 -19.42 -4.60
CA GLU A 57 6.54 -20.28 -3.43
C GLU A 57 5.36 -20.20 -2.45
N VAL A 58 4.81 -19.00 -2.22
CA VAL A 58 3.62 -18.80 -1.39
C VAL A 58 2.40 -19.52 -1.95
N TYR A 59 2.16 -19.45 -3.26
CA TYR A 59 1.05 -20.18 -3.89
C TYR A 59 1.22 -21.70 -3.86
N GLU A 60 2.44 -22.19 -3.64
CA GLU A 60 2.72 -23.62 -3.51
C GLU A 60 2.52 -24.16 -2.08
N LEU A 61 2.38 -23.29 -1.07
CA LEU A 61 2.17 -23.67 0.32
C LEU A 61 0.85 -24.46 0.50
N PRO A 62 0.83 -25.53 1.31
CA PRO A 62 -0.37 -26.35 1.52
C PRO A 62 -1.60 -25.56 1.99
N GLU A 63 -1.41 -24.63 2.92
CA GLU A 63 -2.47 -23.79 3.46
C GLU A 63 -3.03 -22.81 2.41
N VAL A 64 -2.17 -22.21 1.59
CA VAL A 64 -2.58 -21.29 0.52
C VAL A 64 -3.31 -22.04 -0.59
N LYS A 65 -2.82 -23.22 -0.98
CA LYS A 65 -3.53 -24.10 -1.92
C LYS A 65 -4.90 -24.51 -1.38
N ALA A 66 -5.00 -24.82 -0.09
CA ALA A 66 -6.26 -25.18 0.54
C ALA A 66 -7.25 -23.99 0.57
N GLU A 67 -6.77 -22.76 0.74
CA GLU A 67 -7.58 -21.54 0.66
C GLU A 67 -8.09 -21.25 -0.76
N ILE A 68 -7.27 -21.51 -1.79
CA ILE A 68 -7.61 -21.23 -3.20
C ILE A 68 -8.46 -22.35 -3.82
N ALA A 69 -8.26 -23.61 -3.41
CA ALA A 69 -8.89 -24.78 -4.02
C ALA A 69 -10.42 -24.67 -4.21
N PRO A 70 -11.21 -24.14 -3.25
CA PRO A 70 -12.66 -23.98 -3.41
C PRO A 70 -13.09 -23.04 -4.55
N TYR A 71 -12.18 -22.21 -5.07
CA TYR A 71 -12.46 -21.20 -6.08
C TYR A 71 -11.98 -21.58 -7.49
N LEU A 72 -11.32 -22.72 -7.65
CA LEU A 72 -10.74 -23.12 -8.95
C LEU A 72 -11.79 -23.37 -10.04
N ASP A 73 -13.02 -23.75 -9.67
CA ASP A 73 -14.11 -23.87 -10.64
C ASP A 73 -14.64 -22.49 -11.06
N MET A 74 -14.72 -21.53 -10.12
CA MET A 74 -15.03 -20.14 -10.44
C MET A 74 -14.02 -19.56 -11.45
N TYR A 75 -12.73 -19.93 -11.39
CA TYR A 75 -11.74 -19.45 -12.37
C TYR A 75 -12.09 -19.86 -13.79
N LYS A 76 -12.55 -21.11 -13.98
CA LYS A 76 -12.93 -21.64 -15.30
C LYS A 76 -14.20 -20.94 -15.82
N GLU A 77 -15.16 -20.72 -14.93
CA GLU A 77 -16.42 -20.05 -15.27
C GLU A 77 -16.17 -18.58 -15.66
N LEU A 78 -15.40 -17.84 -14.86
CA LEU A 78 -15.00 -16.46 -15.16
C LEU A 78 -14.20 -16.36 -16.47
N ALA A 79 -13.31 -17.32 -16.74
CA ALA A 79 -12.60 -17.41 -18.02
C ALA A 79 -13.57 -17.59 -19.20
N SER A 80 -14.60 -18.42 -19.04
CA SER A 80 -15.62 -18.64 -20.07
C SER A 80 -16.48 -17.40 -20.33
N HIS A 81 -16.76 -16.60 -19.30
CA HIS A 81 -17.56 -15.37 -19.43
C HIS A 81 -16.79 -14.20 -20.06
N THR A 82 -15.51 -14.06 -19.69
CA THR A 82 -14.71 -12.88 -20.03
C THR A 82 -13.76 -13.10 -21.20
N GLY A 83 -13.42 -14.35 -21.52
CA GLY A 83 -12.34 -14.70 -22.45
C GLY A 83 -10.93 -14.45 -21.90
N LEU A 84 -10.80 -14.07 -20.62
CA LEU A 84 -9.53 -13.84 -19.93
C LEU A 84 -9.00 -15.14 -19.29
N SER A 85 -7.71 -15.14 -18.95
CA SER A 85 -7.08 -16.24 -18.21
C SER A 85 -7.12 -15.95 -16.71
N PHE A 86 -7.60 -16.91 -15.91
CA PHE A 86 -7.55 -16.86 -14.45
C PHE A 86 -6.66 -17.98 -13.93
N LYS A 87 -5.53 -17.62 -13.35
CA LYS A 87 -4.51 -18.54 -12.82
C LYS A 87 -4.24 -18.29 -11.34
N GLU A 88 -4.42 -17.06 -10.89
CA GLU A 88 -4.08 -16.66 -9.52
C GLU A 88 -5.11 -15.67 -8.93
N PRO A 89 -5.13 -15.48 -7.60
CA PRO A 89 -6.09 -14.59 -6.94
C PRO A 89 -6.09 -13.14 -7.47
N GLU A 90 -4.94 -12.63 -7.94
CA GLU A 90 -4.83 -11.31 -8.56
C GLU A 90 -5.71 -11.15 -9.80
N ASP A 91 -5.91 -12.22 -10.59
CA ASP A 91 -6.78 -12.18 -11.77
C ASP A 91 -8.25 -11.93 -11.37
N VAL A 92 -8.69 -12.58 -10.28
CA VAL A 92 -10.03 -12.36 -9.70
C VAL A 92 -10.15 -10.95 -9.13
N GLN A 93 -9.12 -10.47 -8.43
CA GLN A 93 -9.07 -9.10 -7.92
C GLN A 93 -9.24 -8.07 -9.05
N SER A 94 -8.50 -8.24 -10.16
CA SER A 94 -8.56 -7.32 -11.30
C SER A 94 -9.97 -7.23 -11.89
N LEU A 95 -10.63 -8.38 -12.10
CA LEU A 95 -12.02 -8.40 -12.57
C LEU A 95 -12.97 -7.79 -11.53
N TYR A 96 -12.82 -8.13 -10.25
CA TYR A 96 -13.65 -7.58 -9.16
C TYR A 96 -13.59 -6.05 -9.13
N LEU A 97 -12.39 -5.47 -9.18
CA LEU A 97 -12.21 -4.02 -9.15
C LEU A 97 -12.77 -3.34 -10.39
N THR A 98 -12.71 -4.01 -11.54
CA THR A 98 -13.36 -3.53 -12.77
C THR A 98 -14.88 -3.48 -12.60
N LEU A 99 -15.50 -4.58 -12.16
CA LEU A 99 -16.95 -4.66 -11.94
C LEU A 99 -17.42 -3.68 -10.85
N LEU A 100 -16.63 -3.49 -9.78
CA LEU A 100 -16.90 -2.51 -8.74
C LEU A 100 -16.90 -1.09 -9.32
N ALA A 101 -15.91 -0.74 -10.13
CA ALA A 101 -15.81 0.58 -10.75
C ALA A 101 -16.99 0.84 -11.70
N GLU A 102 -17.37 -0.15 -12.51
CA GLU A 102 -18.54 -0.06 -13.39
C GLU A 102 -19.84 0.14 -12.60
N GLN A 103 -20.06 -0.64 -11.53
CA GLN A 103 -21.23 -0.50 -10.66
C GLN A 103 -21.26 0.86 -9.96
N GLU A 104 -20.14 1.33 -9.39
CA GLU A 104 -20.08 2.62 -8.70
C GLU A 104 -20.25 3.81 -9.67
N TRP A 105 -19.91 3.63 -10.95
CA TRP A 105 -20.21 4.60 -12.01
C TRP A 105 -21.68 4.56 -12.48
N GLY A 106 -22.46 3.56 -12.03
CA GLY A 106 -23.86 3.39 -12.40
C GLY A 106 -24.08 2.69 -13.74
N LEU A 107 -23.10 1.90 -14.20
CA LEU A 107 -23.28 1.04 -15.36
C LEU A 107 -23.98 -0.26 -14.97
N ASP A 108 -24.80 -0.78 -15.88
CA ASP A 108 -25.40 -2.10 -15.73
C ASP A 108 -24.33 -3.17 -15.95
N LEU A 109 -24.11 -4.00 -14.94
CA LEU A 109 -23.21 -5.15 -15.07
C LEU A 109 -23.88 -6.27 -15.91
N PRO A 110 -23.10 -7.04 -16.69
CA PRO A 110 -23.62 -8.21 -17.39
C PRO A 110 -24.33 -9.20 -16.46
N ASP A 111 -25.41 -9.85 -16.92
CA ASP A 111 -26.24 -10.72 -16.05
C ASP A 111 -25.48 -11.84 -15.32
N TRP A 112 -24.44 -12.38 -15.94
CA TRP A 112 -23.62 -13.44 -15.33
C TRP A 112 -22.92 -12.99 -14.05
N THR A 113 -22.64 -11.70 -13.88
CA THR A 113 -21.89 -11.19 -12.71
C THR A 113 -22.68 -11.36 -11.41
N LYS A 114 -24.02 -11.39 -11.47
CA LYS A 114 -24.90 -11.55 -10.30
C LYS A 114 -24.64 -12.83 -9.51
N GLU A 115 -24.07 -13.85 -10.14
CA GLU A 115 -23.71 -15.10 -9.49
C GLU A 115 -22.40 -14.99 -8.67
N TYR A 116 -21.51 -14.08 -9.05
CA TYR A 116 -20.13 -14.03 -8.56
C TYR A 116 -19.81 -12.78 -7.74
N PHE A 117 -20.25 -11.63 -8.24
CA PHE A 117 -19.92 -10.31 -7.73
C PHE A 117 -21.04 -9.76 -6.84
N PRO A 118 -20.71 -9.17 -5.67
CA PRO A 118 -19.38 -9.14 -5.06
C PRO A 118 -19.00 -10.41 -4.28
N GLU A 119 -19.97 -11.18 -3.77
CA GLU A 119 -19.74 -12.05 -2.61
C GLU A 119 -18.78 -13.23 -2.87
N LYS A 120 -18.93 -13.95 -3.98
CA LYS A 120 -18.08 -15.14 -4.26
C LYS A 120 -16.64 -14.75 -4.60
N MET A 121 -16.44 -13.57 -5.18
CA MET A 121 -15.13 -13.06 -5.58
C MET A 121 -14.38 -12.34 -4.45
N GLN A 122 -15.09 -11.88 -3.41
CA GLN A 122 -14.55 -10.99 -2.40
C GLN A 122 -13.37 -11.60 -1.63
N PHE A 123 -13.45 -12.86 -1.20
CA PHE A 123 -12.38 -13.49 -0.43
C PHE A 123 -11.04 -13.44 -1.17
N LEU A 124 -11.00 -13.90 -2.43
CA LEU A 124 -9.77 -13.90 -3.22
C LEU A 124 -9.28 -12.49 -3.55
N THR A 125 -10.21 -11.55 -3.76
CA THR A 125 -9.88 -10.13 -4.02
C THR A 125 -9.17 -9.49 -2.83
N GLU A 126 -9.62 -9.77 -1.60
CA GLU A 126 -8.99 -9.26 -0.39
C GLU A 126 -7.70 -10.02 -0.08
N GLN A 127 -7.70 -11.33 -0.29
CA GLN A 127 -6.59 -12.22 0.05
C GLN A 127 -5.41 -12.07 -0.91
N SER A 128 -5.61 -11.70 -2.18
CA SER A 128 -4.52 -11.40 -3.12
C SER A 128 -3.60 -10.28 -2.62
N TYR A 129 -4.13 -9.24 -1.97
CA TYR A 129 -3.28 -8.22 -1.34
C TYR A 129 -2.43 -8.79 -0.19
N VAL A 130 -2.96 -9.78 0.55
CA VAL A 130 -2.22 -10.46 1.63
C VAL A 130 -1.13 -11.34 1.06
N TYR A 131 -1.41 -12.10 -0.01
CA TYR A 131 -0.41 -12.95 -0.67
C TYR A 131 0.77 -12.15 -1.24
N ASN A 132 0.52 -10.94 -1.75
CA ASN A 132 1.56 -10.03 -2.26
C ASN A 132 2.61 -9.62 -1.21
N VAL A 133 2.33 -9.80 0.08
CA VAL A 133 3.24 -9.48 1.19
C VAL A 133 3.16 -10.53 2.30
N TYR A 134 3.02 -11.80 1.91
CA TYR A 134 2.73 -12.90 2.84
C TYR A 134 3.89 -13.19 3.81
N THR A 135 5.13 -13.13 3.32
CA THR A 135 6.33 -13.45 4.11
C THR A 135 7.09 -12.19 4.54
N PRO A 136 7.89 -12.25 5.63
CA PRO A 136 8.76 -11.14 6.02
C PRO A 136 9.73 -10.68 4.90
N GLU A 137 10.19 -11.60 4.05
CA GLU A 137 11.02 -11.28 2.90
C GLU A 137 10.27 -10.43 1.86
N MET A 138 9.05 -10.84 1.51
CA MET A 138 8.20 -10.08 0.56
C MET A 138 7.82 -8.72 1.13
N GLN A 139 7.52 -8.65 2.44
CA GLN A 139 7.29 -7.38 3.15
C GLN A 139 8.53 -6.49 3.09
N LYS A 140 9.73 -7.04 3.30
CA LYS A 140 10.99 -6.27 3.17
C LYS A 140 11.19 -5.73 1.76
N ILE A 141 10.82 -6.48 0.73
CA ILE A 141 10.91 -6.05 -0.66
C ILE A 141 9.89 -4.93 -0.96
N LYS A 142 8.61 -5.13 -0.62
CA LYS A 142 7.50 -4.25 -1.06
C LYS A 142 7.18 -3.10 -0.09
N ALA A 143 7.28 -3.32 1.21
CA ALA A 143 6.97 -2.32 2.25
C ALA A 143 8.24 -1.64 2.79
N GLY A 144 9.33 -2.40 2.85
CA GLY A 144 10.61 -1.98 3.43
C GLY A 144 11.16 -0.64 2.92
N PRO A 145 11.20 -0.36 1.59
CA PRO A 145 11.69 0.91 1.08
C PRO A 145 10.94 2.13 1.63
N PHE A 146 9.60 2.06 1.70
CA PHE A 146 8.78 3.13 2.25
C PHE A 146 9.00 3.28 3.76
N LEU A 147 8.95 2.18 4.50
CA LEU A 147 9.16 2.18 5.95
C LEU A 147 10.53 2.75 6.30
N LYS A 148 11.58 2.34 5.59
CA LYS A 148 12.94 2.89 5.73
C LYS A 148 12.93 4.40 5.56
N LYS A 149 12.38 4.90 4.45
CA LYS A 149 12.35 6.34 4.16
C LYS A 149 11.61 7.13 5.24
N MET A 150 10.42 6.66 5.63
CA MET A 150 9.60 7.29 6.66
C MET A 150 10.33 7.33 8.01
N PHE A 151 10.93 6.21 8.43
CA PHE A 151 11.68 6.13 9.67
C PHE A 151 12.95 6.98 9.66
N ASP A 152 13.68 7.04 8.55
CA ASP A 152 14.82 7.92 8.38
C ASP A 152 14.39 9.40 8.52
N GLU A 153 13.27 9.79 7.92
CA GLU A 153 12.70 11.14 8.05
C GLU A 153 12.29 11.48 9.49
N MET A 154 11.69 10.53 10.21
CA MET A 154 11.33 10.68 11.62
C MET A 154 12.58 10.85 12.51
N GLN A 155 13.61 10.01 12.30
CA GLN A 155 14.87 10.10 13.02
C GLN A 155 15.61 11.41 12.71
N GLN A 156 15.63 11.83 11.44
CA GLN A 156 16.18 13.13 11.04
C GLN A 156 15.42 14.29 11.69
N LYS A 157 14.09 14.18 11.84
CA LYS A 157 13.30 15.18 12.56
C LYS A 157 13.66 15.23 14.04
N ARG A 158 13.76 14.06 14.69
CA ARG A 158 14.18 13.92 16.08
C ARG A 158 15.55 14.55 16.33
N ASN A 159 16.49 14.30 15.42
CA ASN A 159 17.89 14.72 15.52
C ASN A 159 18.16 16.13 14.96
N ALA A 160 17.12 16.87 14.55
CA ALA A 160 17.21 18.20 13.94
C ALA A 160 18.10 18.26 12.67
N THR A 161 18.23 17.16 11.94
CA THR A 161 19.01 17.06 10.69
C THR A 161 18.14 17.06 9.43
N LEU A 162 16.81 16.95 9.58
CA LEU A 162 15.86 16.94 8.46
C LEU A 162 16.03 18.17 7.56
N LYS A 163 16.00 17.99 6.24
CA LYS A 163 16.03 19.08 5.27
C LYS A 163 14.80 19.03 4.35
N PRO A 164 14.03 20.13 4.25
CA PRO A 164 14.11 21.36 5.06
C PRO A 164 13.79 21.12 6.54
N ASP A 165 14.46 21.85 7.44
CA ASP A 165 14.32 21.73 8.92
C ASP A 165 12.89 22.02 9.40
N LYS A 166 12.22 22.95 8.71
CA LYS A 166 10.83 23.34 8.96
C LYS A 166 9.79 22.38 8.37
N ARG A 167 10.19 21.30 7.67
CA ARG A 167 9.22 20.32 7.14
C ARG A 167 8.40 19.71 8.29
N LYS A 168 7.08 19.68 8.09
CA LYS A 168 6.08 19.18 9.06
C LYS A 168 5.20 18.04 8.54
N LEU A 169 5.07 17.92 7.22
CA LEU A 169 4.18 16.96 6.58
C LEU A 169 4.85 16.38 5.34
N PHE A 170 4.73 15.07 5.18
CA PHE A 170 5.00 14.34 3.95
C PHE A 170 3.69 13.71 3.52
N ILE A 171 3.30 13.88 2.26
CA ILE A 171 2.11 13.24 1.69
C ILE A 171 2.59 12.39 0.54
N TYR A 172 2.22 11.12 0.55
CA TYR A 172 2.48 10.17 -0.52
C TYR A 172 1.14 9.72 -1.08
N THR A 173 1.01 9.71 -2.40
CA THR A 173 -0.15 9.14 -3.09
C THR A 173 0.35 7.93 -3.85
N GLY A 174 0.03 6.75 -3.33
CA GLY A 174 0.29 5.47 -3.98
C GLY A 174 -1.00 4.79 -4.38
N HIS A 175 -1.01 3.47 -4.30
CA HIS A 175 -2.13 2.61 -4.63
C HIS A 175 -2.70 1.95 -3.37
N ASP A 176 -3.83 1.28 -3.51
CA ASP A 176 -4.39 0.36 -2.51
C ASP A 176 -3.31 -0.58 -1.94
N SER A 177 -2.57 -1.26 -2.81
CA SER A 177 -1.46 -2.14 -2.49
C SER A 177 -0.36 -1.44 -1.70
N THR A 178 -0.06 -0.16 -1.97
CA THR A 178 0.93 0.60 -1.19
C THR A 178 0.52 0.67 0.29
N VAL A 179 -0.76 0.95 0.57
CA VAL A 179 -1.24 1.02 1.96
C VAL A 179 -1.25 -0.36 2.61
N VAL A 180 -1.70 -1.39 1.89
CA VAL A 180 -1.68 -2.77 2.40
C VAL A 180 -0.26 -3.21 2.71
N ASN A 181 0.69 -3.00 1.80
CA ASN A 181 2.08 -3.43 1.97
C ASN A 181 2.69 -2.79 3.23
N VAL A 182 2.54 -1.47 3.39
CA VAL A 182 3.10 -0.73 4.54
C VAL A 182 2.49 -1.19 5.85
N LEU A 183 1.16 -1.35 5.93
CA LEU A 183 0.50 -1.81 7.16
C LEU A 183 0.78 -3.28 7.47
N SER A 184 0.88 -4.14 6.45
CA SER A 184 1.28 -5.55 6.59
C SER A 184 2.73 -5.68 7.10
N GLY A 185 3.65 -4.86 6.58
CA GLY A 185 5.03 -4.81 7.05
C GLY A 185 5.18 -4.39 8.53
N LEU A 186 4.16 -3.71 9.08
CA LEU A 186 4.07 -3.38 10.51
C LEU A 186 3.15 -4.32 11.29
N LYS A 187 2.63 -5.38 10.65
CA LYS A 187 1.73 -6.39 11.23
C LYS A 187 0.43 -5.78 11.80
N ILE A 188 -0.08 -4.73 11.16
CA ILE A 188 -1.29 -4.00 11.56
C ILE A 188 -2.31 -3.89 10.42
N TRP A 189 -2.14 -4.68 9.35
CA TRP A 189 -3.16 -4.86 8.32
C TRP A 189 -4.11 -5.98 8.73
N GLU A 190 -5.40 -5.69 8.73
CA GLU A 190 -6.45 -6.69 8.82
C GLU A 190 -7.08 -6.86 7.43
N ARG A 191 -7.31 -8.11 7.01
CA ARG A 191 -7.85 -8.42 5.69
C ARG A 191 -9.19 -7.72 5.48
N GLN A 192 -9.22 -6.86 4.48
CA GLN A 192 -10.39 -6.12 4.03
C GLN A 192 -10.11 -5.57 2.62
N LEU A 193 -11.16 -5.22 1.88
CA LEU A 193 -10.98 -4.52 0.61
C LEU A 193 -10.50 -3.06 0.86
N PRO A 194 -9.34 -2.63 0.34
CA PRO A 194 -8.94 -1.24 0.38
C PRO A 194 -9.84 -0.42 -0.55
N ARG A 195 -10.55 0.57 -0.01
CA ARG A 195 -11.50 1.39 -0.77
C ARG A 195 -10.82 2.62 -1.35
N TYR A 196 -11.50 3.30 -2.26
CA TYR A 196 -11.05 4.60 -2.75
C TYR A 196 -10.75 5.57 -1.60
N SER A 197 -9.62 6.27 -1.71
CA SER A 197 -9.10 7.16 -0.67
C SER A 197 -8.73 6.47 0.65
N VAL A 198 -8.43 5.17 0.62
CA VAL A 198 -7.79 4.47 1.75
C VAL A 198 -6.51 5.22 2.16
N MET A 199 -6.31 5.38 3.46
CA MET A 199 -5.25 6.23 4.00
C MET A 199 -4.70 5.66 5.30
N ALA A 200 -3.37 5.68 5.44
CA ALA A 200 -2.67 5.51 6.70
C ALA A 200 -2.00 6.84 7.09
N LEU A 201 -2.09 7.21 8.37
CA LEU A 201 -1.40 8.37 8.94
C LEU A 201 -0.40 7.90 9.98
N PHE A 202 0.80 8.48 9.93
CA PHE A 202 1.88 8.22 10.88
C PHE A 202 2.28 9.54 11.50
N GLU A 203 1.99 9.72 12.79
CA GLU A 203 2.24 10.97 13.49
C GLU A 203 3.41 10.81 14.45
N LEU A 204 4.50 11.55 14.21
CA LEU A 204 5.62 11.63 15.13
C LEU A 204 5.37 12.75 16.16
N HIS A 205 5.25 12.37 17.42
CA HIS A 205 5.03 13.27 18.54
C HIS A 205 6.29 13.45 19.37
N LYS A 206 6.36 14.56 20.11
CA LYS A 206 7.46 14.87 21.04
C LYS A 206 6.89 15.30 22.39
N ASN A 207 7.33 14.66 23.47
CA ASN A 207 7.04 15.10 24.82
C ASN A 207 7.82 16.40 25.08
N LYS A 208 7.12 17.46 25.51
CA LYS A 208 7.78 18.75 25.79
C LYS A 208 8.62 18.72 27.06
N ASP A 209 8.25 17.87 28.02
CA ASP A 209 8.87 17.81 29.34
C ASP A 209 10.04 16.83 29.36
N THR A 210 9.85 15.62 28.82
CA THR A 210 10.92 14.58 28.79
C THR A 210 11.79 14.65 27.55
N GLY A 211 11.28 15.23 26.45
CA GLY A 211 11.95 15.24 25.15
C GLY A 211 11.78 13.95 24.34
N ASP A 212 11.08 12.94 24.89
CA ASP A 212 10.88 11.63 24.24
C ASP A 212 10.00 11.75 22.98
N TYR A 213 10.19 10.80 22.07
CA TYR A 213 9.42 10.73 20.82
C TYR A 213 8.65 9.42 20.73
N TRP A 214 7.41 9.50 20.26
CA TRP A 214 6.56 8.35 19.97
C TRP A 214 5.83 8.54 18.63
N VAL A 215 5.33 7.43 18.09
CA VAL A 215 4.56 7.39 16.86
C VAL A 215 3.16 6.89 17.16
N GLU A 216 2.16 7.60 16.64
CA GLU A 216 0.76 7.16 16.60
C GLU A 216 0.40 6.82 15.15
N ILE A 217 -0.29 5.69 14.96
CA ILE A 217 -0.68 5.21 13.62
C ILE A 217 -2.19 5.18 13.53
N TYR A 218 -2.72 5.77 12.45
CA TYR A 218 -4.13 5.80 12.16
C TYR A 218 -4.43 5.23 10.78
N PHE A 219 -5.57 4.59 10.63
CA PHE A 219 -6.02 4.02 9.37
C PHE A 219 -7.46 4.42 9.06
N ARG A 220 -7.73 4.74 7.79
CA ARG A 220 -9.04 5.14 7.34
C ARG A 220 -9.34 4.48 6.00
N ASN A 221 -10.25 3.51 6.02
CA ASN A 221 -10.75 2.86 4.82
C ASN A 221 -12.11 3.42 4.34
N ASN A 222 -12.82 4.19 5.18
CA ASN A 222 -14.09 4.80 4.81
C ASN A 222 -14.00 6.33 4.94
N PRO A 223 -14.17 7.10 3.84
CA PRO A 223 -14.07 8.56 3.85
C PRO A 223 -15.19 9.26 4.63
N LYS A 224 -16.21 8.53 5.10
CA LYS A 224 -17.27 9.04 5.99
C LYS A 224 -17.08 8.63 7.45
N ALA A 225 -16.13 7.72 7.75
CA ALA A 225 -15.82 7.28 9.11
C ALA A 225 -14.62 8.05 9.70
N PRO A 226 -14.48 8.12 11.03
CA PRO A 226 -13.24 8.59 11.66
C PRO A 226 -12.08 7.64 11.35
N ALA A 227 -10.85 8.15 11.45
CA ALA A 227 -9.66 7.30 11.36
C ALA A 227 -9.58 6.41 12.61
N GLN A 228 -9.32 5.12 12.39
CA GLN A 228 -9.13 4.11 13.41
C GLN A 228 -7.71 4.17 13.95
N LYS A 229 -7.55 3.94 15.26
CA LYS A 229 -6.24 3.82 15.89
C LYS A 229 -5.70 2.42 15.66
N LEU A 230 -4.47 2.33 15.15
CA LEU A 230 -3.77 1.05 14.99
C LEU A 230 -2.63 0.95 16.00
N THR A 231 -2.45 -0.24 16.57
CA THR A 231 -1.40 -0.53 17.54
C THR A 231 -0.49 -1.62 16.99
N VAL A 232 0.80 -1.32 16.86
CA VAL A 232 1.79 -2.31 16.42
C VAL A 232 1.93 -3.41 17.49
N PRO A 233 1.83 -4.69 17.12
CA PRO A 233 2.01 -5.79 18.08
C PRO A 233 3.32 -5.66 18.85
N GLY A 234 3.24 -5.78 20.18
CA GLY A 234 4.38 -5.58 21.07
C GLY A 234 4.60 -4.12 21.51
N CYS A 235 3.76 -3.17 21.09
CA CYS A 235 3.79 -1.77 21.51
C CYS A 235 2.44 -1.29 22.07
N ASP A 236 2.45 -0.12 22.72
CA ASP A 236 1.23 0.63 23.03
C ASP A 236 0.86 1.53 21.84
N PHE A 237 -0.34 2.11 21.88
CA PHE A 237 -0.79 3.05 20.83
C PHE A 237 0.19 4.22 20.62
N GLN A 238 0.76 4.74 21.71
CA GLN A 238 1.84 5.71 21.69
C GLN A 238 3.18 4.98 21.69
N CYS A 239 3.56 4.45 20.53
CA CYS A 239 4.72 3.57 20.43
C CYS A 239 6.03 4.37 20.44
N PRO A 240 6.95 4.18 21.40
CA PRO A 240 8.23 4.88 21.40
C PRO A 240 8.98 4.67 20.07
N LEU A 241 9.56 5.74 19.50
CA LEU A 241 10.15 5.68 18.17
C LEU A 241 11.21 4.56 18.04
N ASP A 242 12.12 4.44 19.01
CA ASP A 242 13.17 3.42 18.97
C ASP A 242 12.61 1.99 19.08
N LYS A 243 11.53 1.80 19.84
CA LYS A 243 10.84 0.51 19.93
C LYS A 243 10.14 0.15 18.63
N LEU A 244 9.52 1.13 17.97
CA LEU A 244 8.91 0.91 16.66
C LEU A 244 9.95 0.53 15.60
N LEU A 245 11.11 1.19 15.60
CA LEU A 245 12.24 0.84 14.73
C LEU A 245 12.71 -0.60 14.97
N GLU A 246 12.82 -1.01 16.23
CA GLU A 246 13.19 -2.38 16.60
C GLU A 246 12.16 -3.41 16.12
N LEU A 247 10.87 -3.14 16.32
CA LEU A 247 9.78 -4.05 15.90
C LEU A 247 9.70 -4.19 14.37
N ALA A 248 10.14 -3.17 13.62
CA ALA A 248 10.14 -3.17 12.16
C ALA A 248 11.47 -3.64 11.54
N LYS A 249 12.49 -4.00 12.33
CA LYS A 249 13.86 -4.27 11.86
C LYS A 249 13.96 -5.37 10.80
N ASP A 250 13.07 -6.37 10.86
CA ASP A 250 13.09 -7.50 9.92
C ASP A 250 12.51 -7.12 8.55
N VAL A 251 11.77 -6.02 8.47
CA VAL A 251 11.13 -5.50 7.25
C VAL A 251 11.88 -4.30 6.69
N VAL A 252 12.54 -3.50 7.53
CA VAL A 252 13.31 -2.34 7.07
C VAL A 252 14.66 -2.81 6.48
N PRO A 253 14.90 -2.62 5.16
CA PRO A 253 16.13 -3.09 4.54
C PRO A 253 17.34 -2.28 5.00
N THR A 254 18.47 -2.96 5.11
CA THR A 254 19.79 -2.40 5.39
C THR A 254 20.70 -2.51 4.16
N GLU A 255 21.96 -2.06 4.27
CA GLU A 255 22.96 -2.28 3.22
C GLU A 255 23.19 -3.77 2.94
N ALA A 256 23.04 -4.63 3.95
CA ALA A 256 23.15 -6.09 3.79
C ALA A 256 22.02 -6.68 2.93
N ASP A 257 20.93 -5.95 2.73
CA ASP A 257 19.79 -6.35 1.90
C ASP A 257 19.84 -5.74 0.50
N ALA A 258 20.99 -5.21 0.06
CA ALA A 258 21.14 -4.59 -1.25
C ALA A 258 20.77 -5.54 -2.40
N ASN A 259 21.07 -6.84 -2.24
CA ASN A 259 20.80 -7.91 -3.19
C ASN A 259 19.50 -8.67 -2.92
N ARG A 260 18.58 -8.13 -2.11
CA ARG A 260 17.29 -8.78 -1.77
C ARG A 260 16.38 -9.10 -2.98
N CYS A 261 16.68 -8.53 -4.14
CA CYS A 261 15.97 -8.81 -5.37
C CYS A 261 16.62 -9.91 -6.22
N ASP A 262 17.83 -10.37 -5.88
CA ASP A 262 18.51 -11.44 -6.60
C ASP A 262 17.76 -12.76 -6.42
N ALA A 263 17.30 -13.34 -7.52
CA ALA A 263 16.59 -14.62 -7.52
C ALA A 263 17.48 -15.76 -6.99
N GLN A 264 16.84 -16.73 -6.35
CA GLN A 264 17.50 -17.97 -5.94
C GLN A 264 17.78 -18.85 -7.17
N ASN A 265 16.84 -18.90 -8.12
CA ASN A 265 17.05 -19.53 -9.42
C ASN A 265 17.50 -18.46 -10.43
N GLN A 266 18.77 -18.53 -10.82
CA GLN A 266 19.36 -17.61 -11.81
C GLN A 266 18.70 -17.68 -13.21
N GLN A 267 17.90 -18.72 -13.48
CA GLN A 267 17.14 -18.87 -14.73
C GLN A 267 15.70 -18.32 -14.61
N PHE A 268 15.29 -17.85 -13.43
CA PHE A 268 13.97 -17.29 -13.24
C PHE A 268 13.80 -16.02 -14.08
N THR A 269 12.73 -15.99 -14.87
CA THR A 269 12.37 -14.82 -15.67
C THR A 269 11.16 -14.16 -15.05
N GLU A 270 11.29 -12.87 -14.74
CA GLU A 270 10.16 -12.08 -14.24
C GLU A 270 8.99 -12.12 -15.22
N PRO A 271 7.75 -12.27 -14.72
CA PRO A 271 6.60 -12.11 -15.59
C PRO A 271 6.58 -10.68 -16.14
N PRO A 272 6.00 -10.47 -17.34
CA PRO A 272 5.82 -9.14 -17.87
C PRO A 272 5.06 -8.27 -16.85
N LEU A 273 5.55 -7.06 -16.64
CA LEU A 273 4.86 -6.07 -15.82
C LEU A 273 3.43 -5.90 -16.33
N ARG A 274 2.45 -6.28 -15.52
CA ARG A 274 1.04 -5.99 -15.80
C ARG A 274 0.79 -4.49 -15.61
N GLY A 275 -0.14 -3.94 -16.39
CA GLY A 275 -0.47 -2.50 -16.41
C GLY A 275 -0.88 -1.96 -15.04
N PRO A 276 -1.03 -0.62 -14.91
CA PRO A 276 -1.46 -0.01 -13.65
C PRO A 276 -2.83 -0.50 -13.19
#